data_AF-A0A1H7XCN8-F1
#
_entry.id   AF-A0A1H7XCN8-F1
#
_cell.length_a   1.000
_cell.length_b   1.000
_cell.length_c   1.000
_cell.angle_alpha   90.00
_cell.angle_beta   90.00
_cell.angle_gamma   90.00
#
_symmetry.space_group_name_H-M   'P 1'
#
loop_
_entity.id
_entity.type
_entity.pdbx_description
1 polymer ?
#
loop_
_entity_poly.entity_id
_entity_poly.type
_entity_poly.pdbx_seq_one_letter_code
_entity_poly.pdbx_strand_id
1 'polypeptide(L)'
;MDELFKGLADPVRRQILELLLQQPLNVNQINEHFSDISRQAVSKHVSVLEDCGWIRIYQAGRERYGYLNKTAFYQLKDWLQDYLNLDQRSLKNDHGVFLERTTYKKGSPLTYPVMLQAMLSKDKDFDTLFYNAVKTTGIFCKPSCSANPRPDNVIFYANRDEALKNGFRACKRCKP
;
A
#
# COMPACT_ATOMS: atom_id res chain seq x y z
N MET A 1 5.30 3.24 -19.42
CA MET A 1 4.61 3.50 -18.14
C MET A 1 4.33 4.97 -17.94
N ASP A 2 5.30 5.87 -18.14
CA ASP A 2 5.11 7.32 -17.95
C ASP A 2 3.93 7.91 -18.73
N GLU A 3 3.76 7.53 -20.00
CA GLU A 3 2.59 7.97 -20.79
C GLU A 3 1.27 7.42 -20.22
N LEU A 4 1.24 6.18 -19.72
CA LEU A 4 0.04 5.64 -19.07
C LEU A 4 -0.30 6.43 -17.80
N PHE A 5 0.69 6.72 -16.96
CA PHE A 5 0.46 7.51 -15.73
C PHE A 5 0.05 8.94 -16.04
N LYS A 6 0.65 9.58 -17.04
CA LYS A 6 0.22 10.89 -17.54
C LYS A 6 -1.25 10.86 -17.94
N GLY A 7 -1.70 9.82 -18.64
CA GLY A 7 -3.11 9.63 -18.97
C GLY A 7 -4.02 9.57 -17.72
N LEU A 8 -3.59 8.89 -16.66
CA LEU A 8 -4.38 8.75 -15.43
C LEU A 8 -4.22 9.89 -14.41
N ALA A 9 -3.25 10.79 -14.57
CA ALA A 9 -2.91 11.78 -13.53
C ALA A 9 -4.03 12.81 -13.24
N ASP A 10 -4.94 13.03 -14.18
CA ASP A 10 -5.98 14.06 -14.10
C ASP A 10 -7.37 13.46 -13.81
N PRO A 11 -8.16 14.09 -12.93
CA PRO A 11 -9.48 13.59 -12.55
C PRO A 11 -10.48 13.54 -13.71
N VAL A 12 -10.45 14.51 -14.63
CA VAL A 12 -11.38 14.55 -15.77
C VAL A 12 -11.09 13.37 -16.70
N ARG A 13 -9.81 13.05 -16.92
CA ARG A 13 -9.42 11.87 -17.71
C ARG A 13 -9.91 10.57 -17.07
N ARG A 14 -9.81 10.43 -15.74
CA ARG A 14 -10.35 9.27 -15.01
C ARG A 14 -11.88 9.16 -15.15
N GLN A 15 -12.59 10.27 -15.05
CA GLN A 15 -14.05 10.32 -15.26
C GLN A 15 -14.43 9.92 -16.69
N ILE A 16 -13.69 10.37 -17.72
CA ILE A 16 -13.93 9.92 -19.11
C ILE A 16 -13.76 8.40 -19.24
N LEU A 17 -12.74 7.81 -18.60
CA LEU A 17 -12.54 6.36 -18.61
C LEU A 17 -13.70 5.63 -17.90
N GLU A 18 -14.22 6.18 -16.80
CA GLU A 18 -15.39 5.64 -16.09
C GLU A 18 -16.64 5.67 -16.97
N LEU A 19 -16.89 6.76 -17.70
CA LEU A 19 -18.00 6.86 -18.65
C LEU A 19 -17.90 5.79 -19.75
N LEU A 20 -16.71 5.64 -20.34
CA LEU A 20 -16.46 4.67 -21.40
C LEU A 20 -16.42 3.21 -20.92
N LEU A 21 -16.26 3.00 -19.61
CA LEU A 21 -16.41 1.68 -19.00
C LEU A 21 -17.88 1.23 -18.97
N GLN A 22 -18.82 2.16 -18.82
CA GLN A 22 -20.25 1.85 -18.78
C GLN A 22 -20.80 1.54 -20.18
N GLN A 23 -20.46 2.38 -21.16
CA GLN A 23 -20.93 2.21 -22.54
C GLN A 23 -20.03 2.96 -23.55
N PRO A 24 -20.01 2.55 -24.83
CA PRO A 24 -19.39 3.34 -25.89
C PRO A 24 -20.10 4.70 -26.03
N LEU A 25 -19.34 5.78 -26.06
CA LEU A 25 -19.85 7.15 -26.25
C LEU A 25 -19.12 7.84 -27.39
N ASN A 26 -19.86 8.65 -28.15
CA ASN A 26 -19.23 9.57 -29.09
C ASN A 26 -18.66 10.80 -28.36
N VAL A 27 -17.72 11.50 -29.00
CA VAL A 27 -17.05 12.68 -28.40
C VAL A 27 -18.05 13.75 -27.97
N ASN A 28 -19.14 13.97 -28.69
CA ASN A 28 -20.16 14.95 -28.30
C ASN A 28 -20.90 14.53 -27.03
N GLN A 29 -21.27 13.26 -26.92
CA GLN A 29 -21.90 12.71 -25.72
C GLN A 29 -20.95 12.76 -24.52
N ILE A 30 -19.65 12.49 -24.70
CA ILE A 30 -18.65 12.67 -23.63
C ILE A 30 -18.65 14.14 -23.18
N ASN A 31 -18.62 15.10 -24.11
CA ASN A 31 -18.65 16.53 -23.80
C ASN A 31 -19.88 16.94 -22.96
N GLU A 32 -21.04 16.35 -23.21
CA GLU A 32 -22.28 16.67 -22.49
C GLU A 32 -22.26 16.28 -21.01
N HIS A 33 -21.36 15.37 -20.59
CA HIS A 33 -21.21 14.98 -19.20
C HIS A 33 -20.42 15.99 -18.35
N PHE A 34 -19.82 17.01 -18.97
CA PHE A 34 -18.99 18.00 -18.28
C PHE A 34 -19.57 19.40 -18.46
N SER A 35 -20.29 19.89 -17.45
CA SER A 35 -20.81 21.27 -17.41
C SER A 35 -19.76 22.29 -16.99
N ASP A 36 -18.78 21.86 -16.19
CA ASP A 36 -17.89 22.76 -15.46
C ASP A 36 -16.63 23.14 -16.26
N ILE A 37 -16.45 22.54 -17.44
CA ILE A 37 -15.33 22.82 -18.34
C ILE A 37 -15.80 22.92 -19.80
N SER A 38 -15.01 23.61 -20.62
CA SER A 38 -15.36 23.82 -22.03
C SER A 38 -15.26 22.52 -22.84
N ARG A 39 -16.01 22.46 -23.95
CA ARG A 39 -15.94 21.34 -24.89
C ARG A 39 -14.53 21.14 -25.47
N GLN A 40 -13.79 22.23 -25.67
CA GLN A 40 -12.41 22.20 -26.13
C GLN A 40 -11.48 21.57 -25.07
N ALA A 41 -11.72 21.84 -23.79
CA ALA A 41 -10.96 21.23 -22.70
C ALA A 41 -11.20 19.72 -22.62
N VAL A 42 -12.46 19.28 -22.65
CA VAL A 42 -12.82 17.84 -22.68
C VAL A 42 -12.20 17.16 -23.91
N SER A 43 -12.31 17.77 -25.09
CA SER A 43 -11.73 17.21 -26.32
C SER A 43 -10.21 17.06 -26.22
N LYS A 44 -9.52 18.00 -25.57
CA LYS A 44 -8.09 17.88 -25.28
C LYS A 44 -7.79 16.72 -24.32
N HIS A 45 -8.63 16.49 -23.31
CA HIS A 45 -8.50 15.33 -22.42
C HIS A 45 -8.69 14.00 -23.17
N VAL A 46 -9.68 13.93 -24.07
CA VAL A 46 -9.91 12.77 -24.95
C VAL A 46 -8.68 12.50 -25.82
N SER A 47 -8.11 13.54 -26.46
CA SER A 47 -6.89 13.39 -27.25
C SER A 47 -5.70 12.89 -26.42
N VAL A 48 -5.49 13.43 -25.21
CA VAL A 48 -4.43 12.93 -24.32
C VAL A 48 -4.65 11.47 -23.96
N LEU A 49 -5.89 11.06 -23.68
CA LEU A 49 -6.21 9.65 -23.40
C LEU A 49 -5.95 8.74 -24.61
N GLU A 50 -6.22 9.21 -25.82
CA GLU A 50 -5.92 8.50 -27.06
C GLU A 50 -4.42 8.39 -27.29
N ASP A 51 -3.67 9.50 -27.15
CA ASP A 51 -2.21 9.57 -27.32
C ASP A 51 -1.48 8.69 -26.30
N CYS A 52 -1.93 8.70 -25.04
CA CYS A 52 -1.42 7.83 -23.99
C CYS A 52 -1.87 6.37 -24.15
N GLY A 53 -2.78 6.08 -25.09
CA GLY A 53 -3.23 4.75 -25.43
C GLY A 53 -4.29 4.14 -24.50
N TRP A 54 -4.90 4.92 -23.61
CA TRP A 54 -5.98 4.45 -22.73
C TRP A 54 -7.29 4.20 -23.45
N ILE A 55 -7.53 4.99 -24.50
CA ILE A 55 -8.69 4.83 -25.36
C ILE A 55 -8.24 4.68 -26.81
N ARG A 56 -9.16 4.22 -27.64
CA ARG A 56 -9.08 4.29 -29.09
C ARG A 56 -10.31 5.01 -29.60
N ILE A 57 -10.18 5.65 -30.76
CA ILE A 57 -11.30 6.30 -31.43
C ILE A 57 -11.50 5.66 -32.80
N TYR A 58 -12.75 5.37 -33.14
CA TYR A 58 -13.14 5.02 -34.50
C TYR A 58 -14.18 6.01 -35.03
N GLN A 59 -14.22 6.14 -36.35
CA GLN A 59 -15.18 6.98 -37.04
C GLN A 59 -16.39 6.14 -37.48
N ALA A 60 -17.60 6.60 -37.18
CA ALA A 60 -18.84 6.05 -37.71
C ALA A 60 -19.71 7.20 -38.25
N GLY A 61 -19.76 7.34 -39.58
CA GLY A 61 -20.39 8.49 -40.22
C GLY A 61 -19.70 9.80 -39.84
N ARG A 62 -20.44 10.77 -39.31
CA ARG A 62 -19.89 12.07 -38.84
C ARG A 62 -19.44 12.02 -37.38
N GLU A 63 -19.65 10.92 -36.68
CA GLU A 63 -19.37 10.80 -35.26
C GLU A 63 -18.07 10.03 -34.99
N ARG A 64 -17.39 10.45 -33.92
CA ARG A 64 -16.16 9.83 -33.41
C ARG A 64 -16.48 9.13 -32.10
N TYR A 65 -16.33 7.81 -32.04
CA TYR A 65 -16.63 7.01 -30.86
C TYR A 65 -15.36 6.61 -30.13
N GLY A 66 -15.29 6.95 -28.85
CA GLY A 66 -14.23 6.52 -27.95
C GLY A 66 -14.57 5.18 -27.32
N TYR A 67 -13.57 4.31 -27.14
CA TYR A 67 -13.70 3.08 -26.38
C TYR A 67 -12.39 2.75 -25.65
N LEU A 68 -12.50 2.00 -24.54
CA LEU A 68 -11.34 1.63 -23.74
C LEU A 68 -10.39 0.69 -24.50
N ASN A 69 -9.10 1.01 -24.47
CA ASN A 69 -8.05 0.15 -25.00
C ASN A 69 -7.61 -0.85 -23.95
N LYS A 70 -8.13 -2.09 -24.01
CA LYS A 70 -7.80 -3.16 -23.05
C LYS A 70 -6.30 -3.39 -22.88
N THR A 71 -5.50 -3.23 -23.93
CA THR A 71 -4.05 -3.42 -23.86
C THR A 71 -3.37 -2.50 -22.85
N ALA A 72 -3.81 -1.25 -22.72
CA ALA A 72 -3.27 -0.31 -21.73
C ALA A 72 -3.56 -0.76 -20.29
N PHE A 73 -4.76 -1.30 -20.04
CA PHE A 73 -5.13 -1.83 -18.73
C PHE A 73 -4.33 -3.09 -18.36
N TYR A 74 -4.07 -3.98 -19.32
CA TYR A 74 -3.18 -5.12 -19.09
C TYR A 74 -1.75 -4.69 -18.77
N GLN A 75 -1.20 -3.71 -19.50
CA GLN A 75 0.13 -3.17 -19.18
C GLN A 75 0.21 -2.57 -17.78
N LEU A 76 -0.82 -1.80 -17.37
CA LEU A 76 -0.89 -1.28 -16.00
C LEU A 76 -0.99 -2.42 -14.98
N LYS A 77 -1.83 -3.43 -15.25
CA LYS A 77 -2.00 -4.60 -14.38
C LYS A 77 -0.68 -5.35 -14.20
N ASP A 78 0.02 -5.65 -15.29
CA ASP A 78 1.28 -6.40 -15.25
C ASP A 78 2.34 -5.65 -14.45
N TRP A 79 2.42 -4.32 -14.64
CA TRP A 79 3.30 -3.47 -13.82
C TRP A 79 2.90 -3.47 -12.33
N LEU A 80 1.60 -3.37 -12.01
CA LEU A 80 1.12 -3.43 -10.62
C LEU A 80 1.41 -4.79 -9.98
N GLN A 81 1.40 -5.87 -10.75
CA GLN A 81 1.60 -7.23 -10.26
C GLN A 81 2.99 -7.41 -9.61
N ASP A 82 4.01 -6.69 -10.07
CA ASP A 82 5.34 -6.68 -9.44
C ASP A 82 5.31 -6.13 -8.00
N TYR A 83 4.42 -5.16 -7.74
CA TYR A 83 4.22 -4.59 -6.40
C TYR A 83 3.29 -5.44 -5.54
N LEU A 84 2.28 -6.07 -6.13
CA LEU A 84 1.37 -6.95 -5.39
C LEU A 84 2.05 -8.26 -4.98
N ASN A 85 3.04 -8.73 -5.74
CA ASN A 85 3.85 -9.91 -5.41
C ASN A 85 5.01 -9.60 -4.42
N LEU A 86 4.98 -8.47 -3.71
CA LEU A 86 6.01 -8.08 -2.73
C LEU A 86 6.03 -8.92 -1.45
N ASP A 87 5.33 -10.06 -1.40
CA ASP A 87 5.11 -10.91 -0.22
C ASP A 87 6.42 -11.34 0.52
N GLN A 88 7.58 -11.32 -0.14
CA GLN A 88 8.90 -11.55 0.50
C GLN A 88 9.75 -10.28 0.72
N ARG A 89 9.42 -9.16 0.06
CA ARG A 89 10.14 -7.88 0.20
C ARG A 89 9.49 -6.92 1.20
N SER A 90 8.19 -7.08 1.50
CA SER A 90 7.50 -6.28 2.54
C SER A 90 8.19 -6.41 3.90
N LEU A 91 8.55 -7.62 4.33
CA LEU A 91 9.34 -7.84 5.57
C LEU A 91 10.63 -7.00 5.64
N LYS A 92 11.21 -6.61 4.49
CA LYS A 92 12.39 -5.74 4.41
C LYS A 92 12.05 -4.24 4.34
N ASN A 93 10.89 -3.87 3.81
CA ASN A 93 10.55 -2.46 3.53
C ASN A 93 9.72 -1.81 4.63
N ASP A 94 8.90 -2.56 5.35
CA ASP A 94 8.05 -2.04 6.43
C ASP A 94 8.35 -2.65 7.80
N HIS A 95 9.36 -3.52 7.90
CA HIS A 95 9.67 -4.26 9.11
C HIS A 95 8.44 -5.04 9.69
N GLY A 96 7.47 -5.44 8.87
CA GLY A 96 6.24 -6.10 9.32
C GLY A 96 5.24 -5.19 10.05
N VAL A 97 5.37 -3.86 9.95
CA VAL A 97 4.52 -2.89 10.68
C VAL A 97 3.10 -2.78 10.14
N PHE A 98 2.89 -3.09 8.85
CA PHE A 98 1.58 -3.03 8.19
C PHE A 98 0.85 -4.37 8.16
N LEU A 99 0.98 -5.20 9.21
CA LEU A 99 -0.07 -6.17 9.46
C LEU A 99 -1.36 -5.39 9.72
N GLU A 100 -2.42 -5.65 8.94
CA GLU A 100 -3.75 -5.19 9.30
C GLU A 100 -4.03 -5.62 10.75
N ARG A 101 -4.54 -4.71 11.59
CA ARG A 101 -4.85 -4.95 13.02
C ARG A 101 -5.72 -6.21 13.25
N THR A 102 -6.36 -6.71 12.19
CA THR A 102 -7.18 -7.92 12.13
C THR A 102 -6.39 -9.24 12.16
N THR A 103 -5.06 -9.22 12.02
CA THR A 103 -4.27 -10.44 11.80
C THR A 103 -3.97 -11.22 13.09
N TYR A 104 -3.80 -10.55 14.23
CA TYR A 104 -3.58 -11.26 15.51
C TYR A 104 -4.91 -11.63 16.17
N LYS A 105 -5.22 -12.92 16.17
CA LYS A 105 -6.27 -13.49 17.03
C LYS A 105 -5.64 -13.83 18.38
N LYS A 106 -6.16 -13.26 19.46
CA LYS A 106 -5.72 -13.56 20.84
C LYS A 106 -5.70 -15.08 21.05
N GLY A 107 -4.53 -15.63 21.39
CA GLY A 107 -4.32 -17.09 21.54
C GLY A 107 -3.69 -17.80 20.33
N SER A 108 -3.47 -17.11 19.21
CA SER A 108 -2.64 -17.62 18.12
C SER A 108 -1.13 -17.46 18.42
N PRO A 109 -0.24 -18.29 17.83
CA PRO A 109 1.20 -18.16 18.04
C PRO A 109 1.74 -16.78 17.64
N LEU A 110 2.60 -16.21 18.48
CA LEU A 110 3.25 -14.93 18.18
C LEU A 110 4.33 -15.11 17.11
N THR A 111 4.11 -14.50 15.94
CA THR A 111 5.11 -14.43 14.88
C THR A 111 5.99 -13.20 15.04
N TYR A 112 7.16 -13.19 14.39
CA TYR A 112 8.07 -12.04 14.42
C TYR A 112 7.40 -10.71 14.00
N PRO A 113 6.61 -10.65 12.90
CA PRO A 113 5.90 -9.42 12.53
C PRO A 113 4.93 -8.91 13.59
N VAL A 114 4.20 -9.82 14.27
CA VAL A 114 3.27 -9.43 15.35
C VAL A 114 4.02 -8.84 16.54
N MET A 115 5.11 -9.47 16.97
CA MET A 115 5.94 -8.97 18.08
C MET A 115 6.59 -7.62 17.74
N LEU A 116 7.05 -7.46 16.49
CA LEU A 116 7.66 -6.23 16.02
C LEU A 116 6.63 -5.08 15.94
N GLN A 117 5.44 -5.34 15.42
CA GLN A 117 4.36 -4.38 15.40
C GLN A 117 3.97 -3.94 16.82
N ALA A 118 3.80 -4.88 17.76
CA ALA A 118 3.46 -4.59 19.15
C ALA A 118 4.54 -3.76 19.87
N MET A 119 5.82 -4.02 19.61
CA MET A 119 6.91 -3.18 20.11
C MET A 119 6.84 -1.76 19.55
N LEU A 120 6.64 -1.61 18.24
CA LEU A 120 6.66 -0.31 17.57
C LEU A 120 5.43 0.55 17.94
N SER A 121 4.27 -0.09 18.13
CA SER A 121 3.05 0.56 18.60
C SER A 121 2.99 0.75 20.12
N LYS A 122 3.93 0.14 20.86
CA LYS A 122 3.97 0.10 22.34
C LYS A 122 2.69 -0.46 22.94
N ASP A 123 2.21 -1.54 22.35
CA ASP A 123 0.96 -2.17 22.76
C ASP A 123 1.11 -2.86 24.13
N LYS A 124 0.29 -2.41 25.08
CA LYS A 124 0.28 -2.92 26.46
C LYS A 124 -0.36 -4.30 26.56
N ASP A 125 -1.19 -4.68 25.61
CA ASP A 125 -1.87 -5.98 25.63
C ASP A 125 -0.88 -7.15 25.45
N PHE A 126 0.33 -6.85 24.96
CA PHE A 126 1.40 -7.81 24.72
C PHE A 126 2.45 -7.87 25.84
N ASP A 127 2.36 -7.04 26.88
CA ASP A 127 3.41 -6.88 27.90
C ASP A 127 3.81 -8.16 28.66
N THR A 128 2.92 -9.16 28.67
CA THR A 128 3.12 -10.46 29.33
C THR A 128 3.35 -11.59 28.34
N LEU A 129 3.29 -11.32 27.04
CA LEU A 129 3.35 -12.35 26.01
C LEU A 129 4.76 -12.55 25.45
N PHE A 130 5.57 -11.49 25.45
CA PHE A 130 6.98 -11.54 25.04
C PHE A 130 7.77 -10.33 25.58
N TYR A 131 9.09 -10.34 25.37
CA TYR A 131 10.01 -9.28 25.77
C TYR A 131 10.93 -8.87 24.62
N ASN A 132 11.20 -7.57 24.50
CA ASN A 132 12.14 -7.03 23.51
C ASN A 132 13.55 -7.04 24.09
N ALA A 133 14.50 -7.75 23.48
CA ALA A 133 15.91 -7.75 23.86
C ALA A 133 16.75 -6.97 22.85
N VAL A 134 17.36 -5.87 23.30
CA VAL A 134 18.09 -4.92 22.44
C VAL A 134 19.58 -5.27 22.45
N LYS A 135 20.06 -5.86 21.34
CA LYS A 135 21.44 -6.36 21.16
C LYS A 135 22.50 -5.32 21.52
N THR A 136 22.31 -4.08 21.08
CA THR A 136 23.30 -3.00 21.26
C THR A 136 23.45 -2.54 22.72
N THR A 137 22.44 -2.74 23.56
CA THR A 137 22.47 -2.29 24.96
C THR A 137 22.57 -3.43 25.97
N GLY A 138 22.33 -4.67 25.53
CA GLY A 138 22.22 -5.83 26.42
C GLY A 138 21.03 -5.74 27.37
N ILE A 139 19.99 -4.97 27.04
CA ILE A 139 18.80 -4.76 27.89
C ILE A 139 17.58 -5.43 27.26
N PHE A 140 16.79 -6.14 28.08
CA PHE A 140 15.44 -6.56 27.68
C PHE A 140 14.34 -5.75 28.39
N CYS A 141 13.23 -5.49 27.70
CA CYS A 141 12.10 -4.68 28.18
C CYS A 141 10.75 -5.23 27.72
N LYS A 142 9.66 -4.67 28.27
CA LYS A 142 8.30 -4.98 27.82
C LYS A 142 8.02 -4.35 26.43
N PRO A 143 7.15 -4.96 25.61
CA PRO A 143 6.59 -4.37 24.38
C PRO A 143 6.18 -2.91 24.51
N SER A 144 5.46 -2.54 25.59
CA SER A 144 5.00 -1.15 25.82
C SER A 144 6.06 -0.17 26.33
N CYS A 145 7.31 -0.62 26.49
CA CYS A 145 8.37 0.21 27.04
C CYS A 145 8.62 1.45 26.17
N SER A 146 8.96 2.58 26.80
CA SER A 146 9.31 3.80 26.06
C SER A 146 10.65 3.74 25.33
N ALA A 147 11.37 2.63 25.40
CA ALA A 147 12.57 2.39 24.60
C ALA A 147 12.19 2.25 23.12
N ASN A 148 12.92 2.92 22.23
CA ASN A 148 12.69 2.89 20.78
C ASN A 148 13.92 2.31 20.05
N PRO A 149 14.23 1.01 20.22
CA PRO A 149 15.35 0.39 19.52
C PRO A 149 15.09 0.26 18.02
N ARG A 150 16.17 0.23 17.21
CA ARG A 150 16.07 -0.14 15.79
C ARG A 150 15.66 -1.62 15.66
N PRO A 151 14.66 -1.98 14.83
CA PRO A 151 14.20 -3.37 14.68
C PRO A 151 15.30 -4.40 14.45
N ASP A 152 16.30 -4.08 13.62
CA ASP A 152 17.43 -4.98 13.30
C ASP A 152 18.27 -5.37 14.54
N ASN A 153 18.25 -4.52 15.56
CA ASN A 153 18.96 -4.70 16.82
C ASN A 153 18.10 -5.36 17.91
N VAL A 154 16.90 -5.85 17.58
CA VAL A 154 16.00 -6.48 18.55
C VAL A 154 15.87 -7.97 18.26
N ILE A 155 15.90 -8.75 19.33
CA ILE A 155 15.45 -10.16 19.38
C ILE A 155 14.27 -10.21 20.34
N PHE A 156 13.30 -11.07 20.07
CA PHE A 156 12.17 -11.28 20.98
C PHE A 156 12.34 -12.60 21.74
N TYR A 157 12.00 -12.58 23.03
CA TYR A 157 11.97 -13.77 23.89
C TYR A 157 10.57 -13.95 24.47
N ALA A 158 10.09 -15.19 24.55
CA ALA A 158 8.75 -15.47 25.08
C ALA A 158 8.67 -15.28 26.59
N ASN A 159 9.79 -15.44 27.30
CA ASN A 159 9.86 -15.34 28.75
C ASN A 159 11.12 -14.61 29.23
N ARG A 160 11.08 -14.12 30.47
CA ARG A 160 12.17 -13.34 31.10
C ARG A 160 13.42 -14.18 31.31
N ASP A 161 13.26 -15.44 31.69
CA ASP A 161 14.37 -16.33 32.03
C ASP A 161 15.23 -16.64 30.82
N GLU A 162 14.63 -16.77 29.65
CA GLU A 162 15.33 -16.96 28.39
C GLU A 162 16.18 -15.74 28.03
N ALA A 163 15.65 -14.53 28.19
CA ALA A 163 16.42 -13.30 27.98
C ALA A 163 17.61 -13.19 28.95
N LEU A 164 17.41 -13.54 30.23
CA LEU A 164 18.47 -13.56 31.24
C LEU A 164 19.56 -14.58 30.92
N LYS A 165 19.17 -15.81 30.54
CA LYS A 165 20.11 -16.89 30.14
C LYS A 165 20.95 -16.49 28.93
N ASN A 166 20.39 -15.69 28.03
CA ASN A 166 21.10 -15.14 26.87
C ASN A 166 21.91 -13.86 27.17
N GLY A 167 22.08 -13.50 28.45
CA GLY A 167 22.97 -12.41 28.88
C GLY A 167 22.36 -11.01 28.86
N PHE A 168 21.06 -10.87 28.66
CA PHE A 168 20.37 -9.58 28.71
C PHE A 168 19.98 -9.24 30.15
N ARG A 169 20.15 -7.97 30.54
CA ARG A 169 19.67 -7.46 31.85
C ARG A 169 18.28 -6.83 31.75
N ALA A 170 17.50 -6.93 32.81
CA ALA A 170 16.18 -6.30 32.87
C ALA A 170 16.26 -4.77 32.76
N CYS A 171 15.33 -4.18 32.00
CA CYS A 171 15.21 -2.74 31.87
C CYS A 171 14.81 -2.10 33.21
N LYS A 172 15.63 -1.16 33.67
CA LYS A 172 15.39 -0.43 34.93
C LYS A 172 14.16 0.48 34.87
N ARG A 173 13.70 0.84 33.67
CA ARG A 173 12.57 1.75 33.45
C ARG A 173 11.23 1.03 33.52
N CYS A 174 10.98 0.03 32.66
CA CYS A 174 9.69 -0.68 32.64
C CYS A 174 9.62 -1.83 33.64
N LYS A 175 10.76 -2.22 34.25
CA LYS A 175 10.86 -3.31 35.23
C LYS A 175 10.06 -4.54 34.75
N PRO A 176 10.47 -5.10 33.58
CA PRO A 176 9.79 -6.21 32.94
C PRO A 176 9.75 -7.42 33.86
#